data_AF-A0A661VQW9-F1
#
_entry.id   AF-A0A661VQW9-F1
#
_cell.length_a   1.000
_cell.length_b   1.000
_cell.length_c   1.000
_cell.angle_alpha   90.00
_cell.angle_beta   90.00
_cell.angle_gamma   90.00
#
_symmetry.space_group_name_H-M   'P 1'
#
loop_
_entity.id
_entity.type
_entity.pdbx_description
1 polymer ?
#
loop_
_entity_poly.entity_id
_entity_poly.type
_entity_poly.pdbx_seq_one_letter_code
_entity_poly.pdbx_strand_id
1 'polypeptide(L)'
;MKKGKFTLRGREFAISAGEVEDIAGRLVPEPIRKHAILVGGRRFPPKQLLEAVLKSKGIRMDRLAYTTKDACYLFTRLGFAHTRANEKVKGIQALRRLTGVVSLGGDALEDSERYE
;
A
#
# COMPACT_ATOMS: atom_id res chain seq x y z
N MET A 1 -9.03 15.17 -0.92
CA MET A 1 -8.66 13.77 -0.56
C MET A 1 -8.64 12.93 -1.83
N LYS A 2 -7.55 12.18 -2.11
CA LYS A 2 -7.46 11.34 -3.32
C LYS A 2 -8.40 10.13 -3.18
N LYS A 3 -9.29 9.95 -4.15
CA LYS A 3 -10.18 8.78 -4.28
C LYS A 3 -9.80 8.04 -5.56
N GLY A 4 -9.73 6.72 -5.51
CA GLY A 4 -9.45 5.88 -6.67
C GLY A 4 -10.48 4.75 -6.78
N LYS A 5 -10.90 4.46 -8.02
CA LYS A 5 -11.61 3.23 -8.36
C LYS A 5 -10.59 2.16 -8.72
N PHE A 6 -10.74 0.99 -8.12
CA PHE A 6 -9.86 -0.15 -8.31
C PHE A 6 -10.69 -1.38 -8.62
N THR A 7 -10.23 -2.16 -9.59
CA THR A 7 -10.85 -3.43 -9.95
C THR A 7 -9.89 -4.54 -9.53
N LEU A 8 -10.34 -5.39 -8.61
CA LEU A 8 -9.58 -6.55 -8.14
C LEU A 8 -10.38 -7.81 -8.43
N ARG A 9 -9.84 -8.70 -9.27
CA ARG A 9 -10.49 -9.98 -9.65
C ARG A 9 -11.94 -9.80 -10.11
N GLY A 10 -12.21 -8.78 -10.92
CA GLY A 10 -13.55 -8.49 -11.45
C GLY A 10 -14.49 -7.77 -10.46
N ARG A 11 -14.05 -7.48 -9.23
CA ARG A 11 -14.79 -6.66 -8.28
C ARG A 11 -14.25 -5.23 -8.30
N GLU A 12 -15.07 -4.29 -8.74
CA GLU A 12 -14.75 -2.86 -8.63
C GLU A 12 -15.09 -2.35 -7.23
N PHE A 13 -14.18 -1.60 -6.63
CA PHE A 13 -14.42 -0.87 -5.40
C PHE A 13 -13.73 0.49 -5.42
N ALA A 14 -14.38 1.46 -4.78
CA ALA A 14 -13.82 2.79 -4.59
C ALA A 14 -13.21 2.89 -3.20
N ILE A 15 -11.96 3.34 -3.12
CA ILE A 15 -11.27 3.58 -1.86
C ILE A 15 -10.59 4.95 -1.89
N SER A 16 -10.58 5.62 -0.75
CA SER A 16 -9.97 6.95 -0.57
C SER A 16 -8.76 6.83 0.36
N ALA A 17 -7.78 7.72 0.22
CA ALA A 17 -6.62 7.75 1.11
C ALA A 17 -7.04 7.85 2.60
N GLY A 18 -7.98 8.75 2.94
CA GLY A 18 -8.45 8.90 4.32
C GLY A 18 -9.17 7.68 4.89
N GLU A 19 -9.81 6.88 4.03
CA GLU A 19 -10.42 5.60 4.47
C GLU A 19 -9.33 4.59 4.82
N VAL A 20 -8.26 4.54 4.02
CA VAL A 20 -7.11 3.66 4.30
C VAL A 20 -6.41 4.10 5.59
N GLU A 21 -6.33 5.40 5.86
CA GLU A 21 -5.77 5.94 7.10
C GLU A 21 -6.61 5.58 8.34
N ASP A 22 -7.95 5.72 8.27
CA ASP A 22 -8.84 5.29 9.38
C ASP A 22 -8.73 3.78 9.65
N ILE A 23 -8.73 2.97 8.59
CA ILE A 23 -8.57 1.52 8.69
C ILE A 23 -7.20 1.16 9.27
N ALA A 24 -6.13 1.80 8.81
CA ALA A 24 -4.78 1.61 9.33
C ALA A 24 -4.65 2.04 10.79
N GLY A 25 -5.39 3.07 11.21
CA GLY A 25 -5.44 3.52 12.60
C GLY A 25 -5.98 2.44 13.55
N ARG A 26 -6.95 1.65 13.08
CA ARG A 26 -7.57 0.54 13.83
C ARG A 26 -6.84 -0.79 13.66
N LEU A 27 -5.91 -0.89 12.71
CA LEU A 27 -5.19 -2.10 12.37
C LEU A 27 -3.92 -2.25 13.21
N VAL A 28 -3.67 -3.46 13.71
CA VAL A 28 -2.39 -3.83 14.33
C VAL A 28 -1.47 -4.40 13.25
N PRO A 29 -0.32 -3.78 12.94
CA PRO A 29 0.56 -4.26 11.88
C PRO A 29 1.15 -5.63 12.23
N GLU A 30 0.99 -6.59 11.33
CA GLU A 30 1.66 -7.90 11.38
C GLU A 30 3.18 -7.74 11.12
N PRO A 31 4.02 -8.69 11.59
CA PRO A 31 5.47 -8.64 11.37
C PRO A 31 5.82 -8.55 9.88
N ILE A 32 6.55 -7.48 9.53
CA ILE A 32 6.90 -7.14 8.16
C ILE A 32 8.11 -7.96 7.72
N ARG A 33 7.95 -8.75 6.65
CA ARG A 33 9.04 -9.58 6.11
C ARG A 33 9.87 -8.89 5.03
N LYS A 34 9.23 -8.42 3.95
CA LYS A 34 9.92 -7.87 2.76
C LYS A 34 9.42 -6.50 2.34
N HIS A 35 8.10 -6.34 2.24
CA HIS A 35 7.44 -5.12 1.76
C HIS A 35 6.49 -4.55 2.80
N ALA A 36 6.46 -3.23 2.89
CA ALA A 36 5.53 -2.48 3.73
C ALA A 36 5.03 -1.22 3.02
N ILE A 37 3.89 -0.74 3.48
CA ILE A 37 3.29 0.52 3.10
C ILE A 37 3.32 1.43 4.32
N LEU A 38 3.79 2.66 4.14
CA LEU A 38 3.80 3.68 5.19
C LEU A 38 2.45 4.40 5.20
N VAL A 39 1.71 4.28 6.30
CA VAL A 39 0.44 4.96 6.54
C VAL A 39 0.50 5.62 7.91
N GLY A 40 0.33 6.95 7.97
CA GLY A 40 0.38 7.68 9.25
C GLY A 40 1.65 7.47 10.07
N GLY A 41 2.81 7.28 9.41
CA GLY A 41 4.08 7.01 10.09
C GLY A 41 4.28 5.56 10.58
N ARG A 42 3.28 4.70 10.43
CA ARG A 42 3.35 3.27 10.75
C ARG A 42 3.53 2.45 9.47
N ARG A 43 4.26 1.34 9.57
CA ARG A 43 4.49 0.43 8.44
C ARG A 43 3.52 -0.73 8.53
N PHE A 44 2.81 -1.01 7.45
CA PHE A 44 1.85 -2.10 7.35
C PHE A 44 2.23 -3.06 6.23
N PRO A 45 2.09 -4.37 6.40
CA PRO A 45 2.25 -5.29 5.29
C PRO A 45 1.12 -5.07 4.26
N PRO A 46 1.44 -4.95 2.97
CA PRO A 46 0.50 -4.55 1.93
C PRO A 46 -0.70 -5.51 1.81
N LYS A 47 -0.48 -6.82 1.95
CA LYS A 47 -1.56 -7.81 1.90
C LYS A 47 -2.54 -7.67 3.06
N GLN A 48 -2.04 -7.43 4.27
CA GLN A 48 -2.87 -7.24 5.45
C GLN A 48 -3.70 -5.95 5.33
N LEU A 49 -3.06 -4.87 4.89
CA LEU A 49 -3.76 -3.59 4.71
C LEU A 49 -4.85 -3.71 3.63
N LEU A 50 -4.57 -4.43 2.54
CA LEU A 50 -5.56 -4.68 1.49
C LEU A 50 -6.73 -5.53 2.02
N GLU A 51 -6.44 -6.57 2.80
CA GLU A 51 -7.48 -7.38 3.45
C GLU A 51 -8.41 -6.52 4.33
N ALA A 52 -7.84 -5.63 5.14
CA ALA A 52 -8.61 -4.75 6.01
C ALA A 52 -9.48 -3.78 5.20
N VAL A 53 -8.96 -3.24 4.10
CA VAL A 53 -9.71 -2.41 3.15
C VAL A 53 -10.87 -3.17 2.53
N LEU A 54 -10.62 -4.39 2.04
CA LEU A 54 -11.65 -5.23 1.43
C LEU A 54 -12.74 -5.62 2.44
N LYS A 55 -12.35 -6.00 3.66
CA LYS A 55 -13.27 -6.26 4.78
C LYS A 55 -14.14 -5.06 5.09
N SER A 56 -13.57 -3.85 5.15
CA SER A 56 -14.32 -2.61 5.38
C SER A 56 -15.31 -2.30 4.25
N LYS A 57 -15.08 -2.78 3.03
CA LYS A 57 -15.99 -2.65 1.88
C LYS A 57 -17.02 -3.78 1.80
N GLY A 58 -17.05 -4.70 2.77
CA GLY A 58 -17.91 -5.88 2.74
C GLY A 58 -17.47 -6.95 1.73
N ILE A 59 -16.28 -6.79 1.14
CA ILE A 59 -15.73 -7.71 0.15
C ILE A 59 -14.90 -8.76 0.90
N ARG A 60 -15.46 -9.95 1.11
CA ARG A 60 -14.68 -11.10 1.58
C ARG A 60 -13.86 -11.65 0.42
N MET A 61 -12.55 -11.54 0.54
CA MET A 61 -11.59 -12.06 -0.43
C MET A 61 -10.40 -12.64 0.33
N ASP A 62 -9.98 -13.83 -0.06
CA ASP A 62 -8.86 -14.51 0.55
C ASP A 62 -7.51 -13.88 0.16
N ARG A 63 -6.49 -13.98 1.03
CA ARG A 63 -5.12 -13.48 0.77
C ARG A 63 -4.44 -14.16 -0.43
N LEU A 64 -4.94 -15.31 -0.86
CA LEU A 64 -4.51 -16.03 -2.07
C LEU A 64 -5.08 -15.41 -3.35
N ALA A 65 -6.16 -14.62 -3.26
CA ALA A 65 -6.81 -14.04 -4.43
C ALA A 65 -6.05 -12.84 -5.03
N TYR A 66 -5.12 -12.23 -4.28
CA TYR A 66 -4.36 -11.05 -4.69
C TYR A 66 -2.87 -11.18 -4.37
N THR A 67 -2.05 -10.59 -5.25
CA THR A 67 -0.60 -10.60 -5.07
C THR A 67 -0.14 -9.44 -4.19
N THR A 68 1.06 -9.55 -3.63
CA THR A 68 1.70 -8.42 -2.94
C THR A 68 1.87 -7.22 -3.87
N LYS A 69 2.12 -7.48 -5.16
CA LYS A 69 2.27 -6.46 -6.20
C LYS A 69 0.97 -5.70 -6.43
N ASP A 70 -0.17 -6.39 -6.51
CA ASP A 70 -1.50 -5.76 -6.64
C ASP A 70 -1.78 -4.81 -5.48
N ALA A 71 -1.51 -5.27 -4.25
CA ALA A 71 -1.68 -4.45 -3.05
C ALA A 71 -0.76 -3.22 -3.06
N CYS A 72 0.54 -3.40 -3.33
CA CYS A 72 1.47 -2.28 -3.44
C CYS A 72 1.02 -1.27 -4.51
N TYR A 73 0.63 -1.74 -5.70
CA TYR A 73 0.17 -0.87 -6.79
C TYR A 73 -1.09 -0.08 -6.41
N LEU A 74 -2.02 -0.70 -5.68
CA LEU A 74 -3.21 -0.02 -5.19
C LEU A 74 -2.84 1.14 -4.24
N PHE A 75 -1.96 0.88 -3.27
CA PHE A 75 -1.59 1.88 -2.28
C PHE A 75 -0.69 2.98 -2.85
N THR A 76 0.26 2.67 -3.74
CA THR A 76 1.07 3.69 -4.40
C THR A 76 0.22 4.59 -5.30
N ARG A 77 -0.79 4.05 -5.98
CA ARG A 77 -1.75 4.85 -6.77
C ARG A 77 -2.61 5.78 -5.92
N LEU A 78 -2.88 5.42 -4.66
CA LEU A 78 -3.53 6.29 -3.68
C LEU A 78 -2.59 7.36 -3.10
N GLY A 79 -1.28 7.23 -3.34
CA GLY A 79 -0.25 8.16 -2.87
C GLY A 79 0.49 7.72 -1.61
N PHE A 80 0.36 6.46 -1.19
CA PHE A 80 1.13 5.93 -0.07
C PHE A 80 2.54 5.51 -0.48
N ALA A 81 3.50 5.68 0.42
CA ALA A 81 4.87 5.26 0.18
C ALA A 81 5.04 3.75 0.40
N HIS A 82 5.60 3.06 -0.59
CA HIS A 82 6.08 1.69 -0.46
C HIS A 82 7.51 1.70 0.08
N THR A 83 7.81 0.81 1.01
CA THR A 83 9.14 0.68 1.63
C THR A 83 9.48 -0.79 1.83
N ARG A 84 10.77 -1.12 1.83
CA ARG A 84 11.26 -2.47 2.13
C ARG A 84 11.64 -2.59 3.62
N ALA A 85 11.53 -3.80 4.17
CA ALA A 85 11.80 -4.05 5.59
C ALA A 85 13.22 -3.64 6.02
N ASN A 86 14.21 -3.84 5.14
CA ASN A 86 15.61 -3.48 5.36
C ASN A 86 15.99 -2.07 4.88
N GLU A 87 15.04 -1.31 4.34
CA GLU A 87 15.34 0.04 3.92
C GLU A 87 15.32 0.93 5.16
N LYS A 88 16.51 1.36 5.61
CA LYS A 88 16.61 2.47 6.56
C LYS A 88 15.89 3.63 5.90
N VAL A 89 14.71 3.96 6.44
CA VAL A 89 13.91 5.10 6.00
C VAL A 89 14.86 6.28 5.97
N LYS A 90 15.20 6.76 4.75
CA LYS A 90 15.84 8.05 4.54
C LYS A 90 14.81 9.08 4.95
N GLY A 91 14.65 9.20 6.26
CA GLY A 91 13.61 9.97 6.90
C GLY A 91 13.77 11.41 6.45
N ILE A 92 12.67 11.98 5.99
CA ILE A 92 12.41 13.42 6.13
C ILE A 92 13.28 14.33 5.24
N GLN A 93 14.34 13.85 4.56
CA GLN A 93 15.12 14.67 3.62
C GLN A 93 14.44 14.89 2.26
N ALA A 94 13.56 13.97 1.82
CA ALA A 94 12.79 14.15 0.59
C ALA A 94 11.53 15.02 0.77
N LEU A 95 11.03 15.14 2.00
CA LEU A 95 9.79 15.86 2.32
C LEU A 95 9.90 17.39 2.20
N ARG A 96 11.13 17.94 2.13
CA ARG A 96 11.37 19.39 2.10
C ARG A 96 11.39 20.05 0.70
N ARG A 97 11.31 19.27 -0.39
CA ARG A 97 11.35 19.81 -1.77
C ARG A 97 10.00 19.84 -2.49
N LEU A 98 8.90 19.52 -1.82
CA LEU A 98 7.72 18.99 -2.51
C LEU A 98 6.37 19.47 -1.96
N THR A 99 6.35 20.65 -1.35
CA THR A 99 5.14 21.45 -1.16
C THR A 99 4.69 22.04 -2.51
N GLY A 100 4.29 21.17 -3.42
CA GLY A 100 3.85 21.53 -4.77
C GLY A 100 4.17 20.41 -5.75
N VAL A 101 3.21 19.52 -5.97
CA VAL A 101 3.13 18.59 -7.11
C VAL A 101 4.46 17.95 -7.53
N VAL A 102 4.72 16.71 -7.11
CA VAL A 102 5.66 15.87 -7.86
C VAL A 102 5.08 14.47 -8.04
N SER A 103 4.83 14.17 -9.32
CA SER A 103 5.02 12.86 -9.92
C SER A 103 6.43 12.34 -9.59
N LEU A 104 6.52 11.50 -8.57
CA LEU A 104 7.66 10.60 -8.33
C LEU A 104 7.01 9.23 -8.22
N GLY A 105 7.20 8.30 -9.12
CA GLY A 105 8.31 8.06 -10.02
C GLY A 105 8.20 6.56 -10.23
N GLY A 106 8.12 6.13 -11.49
CA GLY A 106 8.15 4.70 -11.79
C GLY A 106 9.48 4.16 -11.30
N ASP A 107 9.45 3.37 -10.23
CA ASP A 107 10.55 2.47 -9.90
C ASP A 107 10.08 1.08 -10.36
N ALA A 108 10.24 0.88 -11.67
CA ALA A 108 10.25 -0.43 -12.28
C ALA A 108 11.51 -1.14 -11.77
N LEU A 109 11.41 -1.79 -10.61
CA LEU A 109 12.42 -2.76 -10.20
C LEU A 109 11.90 -4.14 -10.55
N GLU A 110 12.45 -4.63 -11.64
CA GLU A 110 12.79 -6.03 -11.86
C GLU A 110 13.15 -6.69 -10.53
N ASP A 111 12.39 -7.71 -10.16
CA ASP A 111 12.93 -8.80 -9.36
C ASP A 111 12.09 -10.04 -9.67
N SER A 112 12.51 -10.66 -10.77
CA SER A 112 12.16 -12.02 -11.13
C SER A 112 13.04 -12.97 -10.32
N GLU A 113 12.73 -13.29 -9.07
CA GLU A 113 13.41 -14.41 -8.40
C GLU A 113 12.39 -15.26 -7.62
N ARG A 114 11.98 -16.37 -8.26
CA ARG A 114 12.51 -17.73 -8.06
C ARG A 114 11.93 -18.34 -6.77
N TYR A 115 10.80 -19.03 -6.93
CA TYR A 115 10.43 -20.10 -6.00
C TYR A 115 11.08 -21.36 -6.55
N GLU A 116 12.04 -21.90 -5.81
CA GLU A 116 12.55 -23.26 -5.98
C GLU A 116 11.44 -24.29 -5.75
#